data_AF-A0A3R9SBQ2-F1
#
_entry.id   AF-A0A3R9SBQ2-F1
#
_cell.length_a   1.000
_cell.length_b   1.000
_cell.length_c   1.000
_cell.angle_alpha   90.00
_cell.angle_beta   90.00
_cell.angle_gamma   90.00
#
_symmetry.space_group_name_H-M   'P 1'
#
loop_
_entity.id
_entity.type
_entity.pdbx_description
1 polymer ?
#
loop_
_entity_poly.entity_id
_entity_poly.type
_entity_poly.pdbx_seq_one_letter_code
_entity_poly.pdbx_strand_id
1 'polypeptide(L)'
;CANLNLIFKKEMFEAHIHELEALWNGKTHFSSTTINYTLSGKRIDVQLRGAILPGSETTFDRILITTEDITPYQNALRQEEKNRRLAESMFIYSPTSLWVEDFSRIKNRIDQLRLLGIEDFRTFLDVHPEFVRQCIEDILILDVNQSTLDLFKAPDKTTLLKNTHKIFAEEMVETFREQLIELWQGNIHHKREA
;
A
#
# COMPACT_ATOMS: atom_id res chain seq x y z
N CYS A 1 40.67 0.60 -23.75
CA CYS A 1 39.33 1.05 -23.34
C CYS A 1 39.44 2.19 -22.33
N ALA A 2 39.30 3.46 -22.73
CA ALA A 2 39.64 4.62 -21.90
C ALA A 2 38.54 5.06 -20.89
N ASN A 3 37.30 4.57 -21.04
CA ASN A 3 36.14 5.08 -20.29
C ASN A 3 35.50 4.06 -19.33
N LEU A 4 36.10 2.87 -19.15
CA LEU A 4 35.51 1.85 -18.26
C LEU A 4 35.40 2.34 -16.82
N ASN A 5 36.38 3.09 -16.34
CA ASN A 5 36.38 3.70 -15.01
C ASN A 5 35.25 4.73 -14.77
N LEU A 6 34.63 5.25 -15.84
CA LEU A 6 33.50 6.19 -15.73
C LEU A 6 32.18 5.46 -15.52
N ILE A 7 32.06 4.24 -16.05
CA ILE A 7 30.87 3.39 -16.02
C ILE A 7 30.92 2.45 -14.81
N PHE A 8 32.06 1.80 -14.61
CA PHE A 8 32.34 0.83 -13.54
C PHE A 8 32.95 1.54 -12.35
N LYS A 9 32.15 1.75 -11.31
CA LYS A 9 32.56 2.38 -10.05
C LYS A 9 32.50 1.39 -8.88
N LYS A 10 32.90 1.86 -7.69
CA LYS A 10 32.97 1.06 -6.45
C LYS A 10 31.65 0.33 -6.16
N GLU A 11 30.53 0.95 -6.50
CA GLU A 11 29.17 0.42 -6.32
C GLU A 11 28.93 -0.89 -7.08
N MET A 12 29.70 -1.17 -8.14
CA MET A 12 29.64 -2.43 -8.88
C MET A 12 30.49 -3.54 -8.29
N PHE A 13 31.39 -3.23 -7.35
CA PHE A 13 32.40 -4.17 -6.87
C PHE A 13 31.77 -5.39 -6.20
N GLU A 14 30.76 -5.18 -5.36
CA GLU A 14 30.00 -6.25 -4.71
C GLU A 14 29.33 -7.18 -5.74
N ALA A 15 28.72 -6.62 -6.79
CA ALA A 15 28.11 -7.40 -7.85
C ALA A 15 29.15 -8.27 -8.59
N HIS A 16 30.33 -7.73 -8.89
CA HIS A 16 31.40 -8.49 -9.55
C HIS A 16 31.93 -9.63 -8.67
N ILE A 17 31.99 -9.46 -7.35
CA ILE A 17 32.38 -10.54 -6.45
C ILE A 17 31.41 -11.72 -6.59
N HIS A 18 30.10 -11.44 -6.56
CA HIS A 18 29.08 -12.48 -6.73
C HIS A 18 29.12 -13.14 -8.11
N GLU A 19 29.43 -12.39 -9.16
CA GLU A 19 29.60 -12.92 -10.51
C GLU A 19 30.81 -13.85 -10.60
N LEU A 20 31.96 -13.44 -10.07
CA LEU A 20 33.17 -14.26 -10.02
C LEU A 20 33.00 -15.49 -9.14
N GLU A 21 32.28 -15.37 -8.01
CA GLU A 21 31.91 -16.50 -7.16
C GLU A 21 31.01 -17.49 -7.90
N ALA A 22 30.04 -17.00 -8.70
CA ALA A 22 29.20 -17.86 -9.52
C ALA A 22 30.03 -18.66 -10.53
N LEU A 23 30.98 -17.99 -11.20
CA LEU A 23 31.90 -18.64 -12.14
C LEU A 23 32.84 -19.63 -11.45
N TRP A 24 33.38 -19.28 -10.29
CA TRP A 24 34.22 -20.16 -9.47
C TRP A 24 33.50 -21.45 -9.08
N ASN A 25 32.20 -21.36 -8.78
CA ASN A 25 31.35 -22.50 -8.47
C ASN A 25 30.87 -23.27 -9.72
N GLY A 26 31.44 -22.99 -10.90
CA GLY A 26 31.17 -23.70 -12.14
C GLY A 26 29.86 -23.31 -12.84
N LYS A 27 29.20 -22.21 -12.42
CA LYS A 27 28.03 -21.70 -13.14
C LYS A 27 28.46 -21.05 -14.45
N THR A 28 27.76 -21.37 -15.53
CA THR A 28 27.96 -20.74 -16.84
C THR A 28 27.07 -19.52 -17.05
N HIS A 29 26.14 -19.26 -16.13
CA HIS A 29 25.20 -18.15 -16.16
C HIS A 29 25.14 -17.47 -14.79
N PHE A 30 25.07 -16.15 -14.78
CA PHE A 30 24.91 -15.34 -13.58
C PHE A 30 24.02 -14.13 -13.84
N SER A 31 23.46 -13.57 -12.77
CA SER A 31 22.64 -12.37 -12.83
C SER A 31 22.89 -11.55 -11.57
N SER A 32 23.08 -10.24 -11.72
CA SER A 32 23.33 -9.32 -10.62
C SER A 32 22.55 -8.02 -10.84
N THR A 33 22.14 -7.39 -9.74
CA THR A 33 21.53 -6.07 -9.76
C THR A 33 22.54 -5.09 -9.20
N THR A 34 22.88 -4.04 -9.96
CA THR A 34 23.94 -3.12 -9.58
C THR A 34 23.69 -1.70 -10.11
N ILE A 35 24.66 -0.81 -9.92
CA ILE A 35 24.59 0.59 -10.28
C ILE A 35 25.66 0.88 -11.33
N ASN A 36 25.22 1.35 -12.50
CA ASN A 36 26.11 1.87 -13.53
C ASN A 36 25.97 3.39 -13.63
N TYR A 37 26.88 3.98 -14.39
CA TYR A 37 26.81 5.38 -14.78
C TYR A 37 26.82 5.50 -16.29
N THR A 38 25.94 6.34 -16.82
CA THR A 38 26.02 6.78 -18.22
C THR A 38 27.32 7.55 -18.46
N LEU A 39 27.72 7.76 -19.72
CA LEU A 39 28.90 8.54 -20.06
C LEU A 39 28.84 10.02 -19.60
N SER A 40 27.64 10.55 -19.36
CA SER A 40 27.44 11.87 -18.76
C SER A 40 27.49 11.87 -17.23
N GLY A 41 27.69 10.71 -16.60
CA GLY A 41 27.77 10.56 -15.15
C GLY A 41 26.42 10.38 -14.44
N LYS A 42 25.30 10.27 -15.17
CA LYS A 42 24.00 9.94 -14.56
C LYS A 42 24.01 8.50 -14.03
N ARG A 43 23.65 8.33 -12.76
CA ARG A 43 23.45 7.04 -12.09
C ARG A 43 22.25 6.29 -12.71
N ILE A 44 22.42 5.01 -13.01
CA ILE A 44 21.38 4.09 -13.48
C ILE A 44 21.43 2.80 -12.64
N ASP A 45 20.28 2.35 -12.14
CA ASP A 45 20.14 1.01 -11.58
C ASP A 45 20.02 0.04 -12.77
N VAL A 46 20.87 -1.00 -12.81
CA VAL A 46 20.92 -1.95 -13.92
C VAL A 46 20.79 -3.39 -13.46
N GLN A 47 20.11 -4.19 -14.27
CA GLN A 47 20.16 -5.65 -14.18
C GLN A 47 21.21 -6.15 -15.17
N LEU A 48 22.26 -6.78 -14.67
CA LEU A 48 23.25 -7.47 -15.48
C LEU A 48 22.92 -8.95 -15.52
N ARG A 49 23.05 -9.54 -16.71
CA ARG A 49 23.05 -11.00 -16.88
C ARG A 49 24.25 -11.38 -17.72
N GLY A 50 25.00 -12.35 -17.23
CA GLY A 50 26.15 -12.90 -17.92
C GLY A 50 25.94 -14.36 -18.28
N ALA A 51 26.41 -14.75 -19.45
CA ALA A 51 26.49 -16.13 -19.88
C ALA A 51 27.83 -16.39 -20.59
N ILE A 52 28.53 -17.44 -20.19
CA ILE A 52 29.69 -17.93 -20.94
C ILE A 52 29.19 -18.56 -22.23
N LEU A 53 29.78 -18.19 -23.37
CA LEU A 53 29.40 -18.76 -24.64
C LEU A 53 29.90 -20.22 -24.77
N PRO A 54 29.15 -21.10 -25.47
CA PRO A 54 29.58 -22.48 -25.68
C PRO A 54 30.97 -22.59 -26.30
N GLY A 55 31.81 -23.47 -25.74
CA GLY A 55 33.21 -23.65 -26.15
C GLY A 55 34.20 -22.72 -25.44
N SER A 56 33.74 -21.87 -24.53
CA SER A 56 34.55 -20.97 -23.72
C SER A 56 34.46 -21.26 -22.21
N GLU A 57 33.93 -22.42 -21.81
CA GLU A 57 33.67 -22.80 -20.41
C GLU A 57 34.94 -22.95 -19.57
N THR A 58 36.08 -23.24 -20.19
CA THR A 58 37.37 -23.42 -19.49
C THR A 58 38.29 -22.21 -19.61
N THR A 59 38.10 -21.38 -20.63
CA THR A 59 38.97 -20.24 -20.98
C THR A 59 38.35 -18.90 -20.62
N PHE A 60 37.03 -18.82 -20.54
CA PHE A 60 36.25 -17.59 -20.36
C PHE A 60 36.58 -16.49 -21.39
N ASP A 61 37.11 -16.86 -22.57
CA ASP A 61 37.48 -15.92 -23.63
C ASP A 61 36.26 -15.24 -24.28
N ARG A 62 35.06 -15.79 -24.08
CA ARG A 62 33.80 -15.22 -24.57
C ARG A 62 32.69 -15.28 -23.52
N ILE A 63 32.27 -14.10 -23.07
CA ILE A 63 31.14 -13.90 -22.16
C ILE A 63 30.17 -12.90 -22.79
N LEU A 64 28.89 -13.28 -22.88
CA LEU A 64 27.81 -12.37 -23.23
C LEU A 64 27.30 -11.67 -21.97
N ILE A 65 27.31 -10.34 -21.97
CA ILE A 65 26.70 -9.53 -20.92
C ILE A 65 25.51 -8.76 -21.51
N THR A 66 24.34 -8.89 -20.91
CA THR A 66 23.18 -8.04 -21.20
C THR A 66 22.94 -7.10 -20.03
N THR A 67 22.65 -5.84 -20.34
CA THR A 67 22.37 -4.79 -19.36
C THR A 67 20.99 -4.21 -19.62
N GLU A 68 20.13 -4.25 -18.62
CA GLU A 68 18.81 -3.63 -18.66
C GLU A 68 18.76 -2.47 -17.67
N ASP A 69 18.27 -1.30 -18.10
CA ASP A 69 18.01 -0.17 -17.21
C ASP A 69 16.73 -0.40 -16.42
N ILE A 70 16.87 -0.68 -15.13
CA ILE A 70 15.76 -0.92 -14.21
C ILE A 70 15.49 0.30 -13.31
N THR A 71 16.14 1.44 -13.57
CA THR A 71 15.98 2.67 -12.79
C THR A 71 14.53 3.12 -12.67
N PRO A 72 13.70 3.13 -13.74
CA PRO A 72 12.31 3.53 -13.63
C PRO A 72 11.52 2.64 -12.67
N TYR A 73 11.72 1.32 -12.75
CA TYR A 73 11.07 0.34 -11.90
C TYR A 73 11.51 0.47 -10.43
N GLN A 74 12.81 0.56 -10.18
CA GLN A 74 13.37 0.74 -8.84
C GLN A 74 12.90 2.05 -8.19
N ASN A 75 12.81 3.13 -8.98
CA ASN A 75 12.29 4.40 -8.47
C ASN A 75 10.80 4.34 -8.15
N ALA A 76 9.99 3.65 -8.96
CA ALA A 76 8.58 3.45 -8.67
C ALA A 76 8.36 2.70 -7.36
N LEU A 77 9.13 1.62 -7.12
CA LEU A 77 9.09 0.88 -5.85
C LEU A 77 9.51 1.74 -4.65
N ARG A 78 10.65 2.45 -4.75
CA ARG A 78 11.11 3.35 -3.68
C ARG A 78 10.09 4.45 -3.38
N GLN A 79 9.42 4.97 -4.41
CA GLN A 79 8.41 6.02 -4.24
C GLN A 79 7.13 5.48 -3.61
N GLU A 80 6.67 4.28 -3.99
CA GLU A 80 5.55 3.59 -3.37
C GLU A 80 5.81 3.37 -1.88
N GLU A 81 6.97 2.80 -1.54
CA GLU A 81 7.32 2.54 -0.15
C GLU A 81 7.43 3.84 0.67
N LYS A 82 8.02 4.89 0.09
CA LYS A 82 8.09 6.22 0.73
C LYS A 82 6.69 6.79 0.98
N ASN A 83 5.80 6.70 0.00
CA ASN A 83 4.42 7.19 0.12
C ASN A 83 3.65 6.40 1.18
N ARG A 84 3.79 5.07 1.20
CA ARG A 84 3.16 4.20 2.20
C ARG A 84 3.63 4.57 3.60
N ARG A 85 4.95 4.66 3.84
CA ARG A 85 5.52 5.05 5.14
C ARG A 85 5.06 6.45 5.57
N LEU A 86 4.97 7.39 4.63
CA LEU A 86 4.48 8.73 4.91
C LEU A 86 3.01 8.72 5.33
N ALA A 87 2.14 7.99 4.61
CA ALA A 87 0.73 7.85 4.95
C ALA A 87 0.52 7.16 6.31
N GLU A 88 1.24 6.07 6.58
CA GLU A 88 1.23 5.39 7.87
C GLU A 88 1.66 6.33 9.00
N SER A 89 2.71 7.13 8.78
CA SER A 89 3.17 8.11 9.76
C SER A 89 2.13 9.20 10.01
N MET A 90 1.50 9.71 8.95
CA MET A 90 0.43 10.72 9.08
C MET A 90 -0.75 10.19 9.89
N PHE A 91 -1.14 8.93 9.69
CA PHE A 91 -2.21 8.31 10.46
C PHE A 91 -1.82 8.08 11.94
N ILE A 92 -0.70 7.38 12.17
CA ILE A 92 -0.24 6.98 13.51
C ILE A 92 0.03 8.19 14.41
N TYR A 93 0.70 9.22 13.87
CA TYR A 93 1.13 10.40 14.62
C TYR A 93 0.19 11.60 14.46
N SER A 94 -0.96 11.45 13.81
CA SER A 94 -1.99 12.50 13.80
C SER A 94 -2.45 12.77 15.24
N PRO A 95 -2.51 14.05 15.68
CA PRO A 95 -2.98 14.40 17.02
C PRO A 95 -4.51 14.34 17.17
N THR A 96 -5.24 14.06 16.08
CA THR A 96 -6.69 13.95 16.07
C THR A 96 -7.11 12.47 16.09
N SER A 97 -8.19 12.14 16.79
CA SER A 97 -8.80 10.80 16.77
C SER A 97 -9.20 10.43 15.34
N LEU A 98 -8.61 9.35 14.81
CA LEU A 98 -8.88 8.84 13.47
C LEU A 98 -9.29 7.36 13.52
N TRP A 99 -10.27 7.03 12.70
CA TRP A 99 -10.85 5.69 12.53
C TRP A 99 -10.87 5.35 11.04
N VAL A 100 -10.51 4.12 10.71
CA VAL A 100 -10.65 3.54 9.37
C VAL A 100 -11.69 2.44 9.46
N GLU A 101 -12.76 2.56 8.68
CA GLU A 101 -13.93 1.70 8.75
C GLU A 101 -14.26 1.16 7.36
N ASP A 102 -14.70 -0.09 7.31
CA ASP A 102 -15.20 -0.75 6.11
C ASP A 102 -16.72 -0.60 6.03
N PHE A 103 -17.15 0.20 5.05
CA PHE A 103 -18.56 0.47 4.74
C PHE A 103 -19.08 -0.38 3.57
N SER A 104 -18.30 -1.35 3.06
CA SER A 104 -18.67 -2.15 1.88
C SER A 104 -20.01 -2.86 2.04
N ARG A 105 -20.30 -3.40 3.23
CA ARG A 105 -21.56 -4.07 3.56
C ARG A 105 -22.75 -3.11 3.50
N ILE A 106 -22.59 -1.93 4.10
CA ILE A 106 -23.60 -0.86 4.09
C ILE A 106 -23.87 -0.42 2.65
N LYS A 107 -22.81 -0.21 1.86
CA LYS A 107 -22.92 0.16 0.45
C LYS A 107 -23.69 -0.88 -0.36
N ASN A 108 -23.38 -2.17 -0.17
CA ASN A 108 -24.09 -3.26 -0.84
C ASN A 108 -25.58 -3.28 -0.49
N ARG A 109 -25.95 -3.05 0.78
CA ARG A 109 -27.36 -2.95 1.20
C ARG A 109 -28.08 -1.78 0.54
N ILE A 110 -27.45 -0.60 0.54
CA ILE A 110 -27.98 0.59 -0.13
C ILE A 110 -28.19 0.32 -1.63
N ASP A 111 -27.24 -0.33 -2.29
CA ASP A 111 -27.36 -0.67 -3.71
C ASP A 111 -28.48 -1.70 -3.96
N GLN A 112 -28.66 -2.67 -3.08
CA GLN A 112 -29.78 -3.61 -3.16
C GLN A 112 -31.14 -2.91 -3.05
N LEU A 113 -31.27 -1.93 -2.16
CA LEU A 113 -32.50 -1.14 -2.03
C LEU A 113 -32.79 -0.31 -3.30
N ARG A 114 -31.75 0.23 -3.94
CA ARG A 114 -31.91 0.90 -5.26
C ARG A 114 -32.40 -0.07 -6.33
N LEU A 115 -31.87 -1.30 -6.36
CA LEU A 115 -32.30 -2.32 -7.32
C LEU A 115 -33.75 -2.78 -7.09
N LEU A 116 -34.23 -2.72 -5.85
CA LEU A 116 -35.63 -3.01 -5.50
C LEU A 116 -36.58 -1.84 -5.85
N GLY A 117 -36.08 -0.73 -6.37
CA GLY A 117 -36.89 0.41 -6.80
C GLY A 117 -37.30 1.36 -5.68
N ILE A 118 -36.57 1.36 -4.54
CA ILE A 118 -36.76 2.40 -3.52
C ILE A 118 -36.27 3.73 -4.09
N GLU A 119 -37.16 4.72 -4.16
CA GLU A 119 -36.84 6.08 -4.62
C GLU A 119 -36.72 7.06 -3.44
N ASP A 120 -37.62 6.94 -2.46
CA ASP A 120 -37.63 7.76 -1.24
C ASP A 120 -37.00 7.02 -0.06
N PHE A 121 -35.67 7.16 0.06
CA PHE A 121 -34.90 6.51 1.10
C PHE A 121 -35.18 7.06 2.50
N ARG A 122 -35.59 8.34 2.63
CA ARG A 122 -35.94 8.91 3.94
C ARG A 122 -37.19 8.23 4.50
N THR A 123 -38.25 8.18 3.68
CA THR A 123 -39.48 7.48 4.05
C THR A 123 -39.23 6.00 4.33
N PHE A 124 -38.33 5.35 3.57
CA PHE A 124 -37.91 3.97 3.86
C PHE A 124 -37.29 3.83 5.27
N LEU A 125 -36.36 4.70 5.66
CA LEU A 125 -35.72 4.65 6.98
C LEU A 125 -36.70 4.94 8.12
N ASP A 126 -37.72 5.79 7.88
CA ASP A 126 -38.75 6.10 8.87
C ASP A 126 -39.67 4.90 9.13
N VAL A 127 -39.95 4.10 8.09
CA VAL A 127 -40.73 2.86 8.19
C VAL A 127 -39.89 1.69 8.71
N HIS A 128 -38.58 1.70 8.43
CA HIS A 128 -37.63 0.64 8.78
C HIS A 128 -36.46 1.14 9.65
N PRO A 129 -36.71 1.62 10.89
CA PRO A 129 -35.65 2.11 11.77
C PRO A 129 -34.63 1.01 12.15
N GLU A 130 -35.02 -0.26 12.11
CA GLU A 130 -34.14 -1.42 12.29
C GLU A 130 -33.02 -1.49 11.25
N PHE A 131 -33.24 -0.95 10.04
CA PHE A 131 -32.23 -0.92 8.99
C PHE A 131 -31.01 -0.09 9.41
N VAL A 132 -31.23 1.03 10.10
CA VAL A 132 -30.15 1.89 10.60
C VAL A 132 -29.28 1.12 11.59
N ARG A 133 -29.91 0.42 12.54
CA ARG A 133 -29.20 -0.40 13.53
C ARG A 133 -28.40 -1.53 12.90
N GLN A 134 -28.99 -2.24 11.93
CA GLN A 134 -28.28 -3.27 11.17
C GLN A 134 -27.06 -2.70 10.41
N CYS A 135 -27.19 -1.49 9.86
CA CYS A 135 -26.07 -0.83 9.20
C CYS A 135 -24.96 -0.44 10.18
N ILE A 136 -25.30 -0.02 11.41
CA ILE A 136 -24.32 0.23 12.47
C ILE A 136 -23.57 -1.05 12.83
N GLU A 137 -24.28 -2.17 12.98
CA GLU A 137 -23.67 -3.49 13.26
C GLU A 137 -22.78 -4.00 12.12
N ASP A 138 -23.03 -3.54 10.89
CA ASP A 138 -22.23 -3.87 9.71
C ASP A 138 -20.96 -3.03 9.57
N ILE A 139 -20.77 -1.98 10.38
CA ILE A 139 -19.52 -1.20 10.42
C ILE A 139 -18.41 -2.09 10.96
N LEU A 140 -17.41 -2.35 10.12
CA LEU A 140 -16.21 -3.06 10.53
C LEU A 140 -15.06 -2.07 10.66
N ILE A 141 -14.55 -1.87 11.87
CA ILE A 141 -13.39 -1.01 12.09
C ILE A 141 -12.13 -1.75 11.68
N LEU A 142 -11.47 -1.22 10.66
CA LEU A 142 -10.22 -1.72 10.10
C LEU A 142 -9.03 -1.23 10.92
N ASP A 143 -9.02 0.05 11.33
CA ASP A 143 -7.92 0.63 12.11
C ASP A 143 -8.29 1.86 12.94
N VAL A 144 -7.47 2.15 13.94
CA VAL A 144 -7.55 3.38 14.76
C VAL A 144 -6.14 3.87 15.07
N ASN A 145 -5.95 5.19 15.16
CA ASN A 145 -4.65 5.76 15.51
C ASN A 145 -4.44 5.87 17.03
N GLN A 146 -3.24 6.31 17.44
CA GLN A 146 -2.89 6.43 18.85
C GLN A 146 -3.77 7.44 19.59
N SER A 147 -4.10 8.58 18.97
CA SER A 147 -4.97 9.59 19.58
C SER A 147 -6.38 9.05 19.88
N THR A 148 -6.90 8.12 19.06
CA THR A 148 -8.15 7.41 19.36
C THR A 148 -8.00 6.55 20.62
N LEU A 149 -6.93 5.75 20.72
CA LEU A 149 -6.70 4.91 21.90
C LEU A 149 -6.58 5.76 23.17
N ASP A 150 -5.85 6.87 23.10
CA ASP A 150 -5.66 7.79 24.22
C ASP A 150 -7.00 8.43 24.64
N LEU A 151 -7.80 8.89 23.66
CA LEU A 151 -9.12 9.49 23.90
C LEU A 151 -10.07 8.53 24.63
N PHE A 152 -10.10 7.27 24.20
CA PHE A 152 -10.96 6.24 24.80
C PHE A 152 -10.29 5.49 25.97
N LYS A 153 -9.06 5.86 26.35
CA LYS A 153 -8.27 5.21 27.40
C LYS A 153 -8.14 3.70 27.19
N ALA A 154 -8.03 3.28 25.93
CA ALA A 154 -7.86 1.88 25.57
C ALA A 154 -6.35 1.54 25.54
N PRO A 155 -5.91 0.44 26.18
CA PRO A 155 -4.50 0.05 26.20
C PRO A 155 -3.99 -0.39 24.83
N ASP A 156 -4.88 -0.88 23.97
CA ASP A 156 -4.57 -1.36 22.64
C ASP A 156 -5.83 -1.39 21.75
N LYS A 157 -5.60 -1.48 20.44
CA LYS A 157 -6.65 -1.56 19.42
C LYS A 157 -7.61 -2.74 19.65
N THR A 158 -7.10 -3.92 20.00
CA THR A 158 -7.94 -5.11 20.22
C THR A 158 -8.92 -4.88 21.36
N THR A 159 -8.47 -4.24 22.43
CA THR A 159 -9.30 -3.89 23.58
C THR A 159 -10.39 -2.88 23.20
N LEU A 160 -10.06 -1.85 22.41
CA LEU A 160 -11.05 -0.90 21.90
C LEU A 160 -12.10 -1.59 21.02
N LEU A 161 -11.66 -2.43 20.08
CA LEU A 161 -12.53 -3.14 19.12
C LEU A 161 -13.49 -4.12 19.81
N LYS A 162 -13.06 -4.78 20.89
CA LYS A 162 -13.96 -5.65 21.67
C LYS A 162 -15.04 -4.88 22.43
N ASN A 163 -14.81 -3.60 22.69
CA ASN A 163 -15.69 -2.75 23.51
C ASN A 163 -16.42 -1.69 22.69
N THR A 164 -16.38 -1.74 21.36
CA THR A 164 -16.92 -0.66 20.52
C THR A 164 -18.44 -0.51 20.62
N HIS A 165 -19.15 -1.60 20.92
CA HIS A 165 -20.57 -1.57 21.25
C HIS A 165 -20.92 -0.65 22.44
N LYS A 166 -19.96 -0.31 23.30
CA LYS A 166 -20.13 0.66 24.40
C LYS A 166 -19.91 2.10 23.97
N ILE A 167 -19.26 2.30 22.83
CA ILE A 167 -18.94 3.61 22.25
C ILE A 167 -20.09 4.06 21.35
N PHE A 168 -20.69 3.13 20.60
CA PHE A 168 -21.89 3.38 19.81
C PHE A 168 -23.14 3.47 20.70
N ALA A 169 -23.37 4.65 21.27
CA ALA A 169 -24.57 4.96 22.05
C ALA A 169 -25.81 5.11 21.15
N GLU A 170 -27.00 4.97 21.75
CA GLU A 170 -28.31 5.15 21.08
C GLU A 170 -28.42 6.55 20.41
N GLU A 171 -27.76 7.55 20.97
CA GLU A 171 -27.70 8.93 20.43
C GLU A 171 -27.01 9.02 19.06
N MET A 172 -26.17 8.05 18.69
CA MET A 172 -25.52 8.02 17.37
C MET A 172 -26.42 7.49 16.26
N VAL A 173 -27.55 6.86 16.58
CA VAL A 173 -28.46 6.28 15.58
C VAL A 173 -29.04 7.36 14.68
N GLU A 174 -29.49 8.48 15.24
CA GLU A 174 -30.05 9.60 14.46
C GLU A 174 -29.00 10.27 13.59
N THR A 175 -27.80 10.50 14.12
CA THR A 175 -26.69 11.06 13.35
C THR A 175 -26.29 10.13 12.20
N PHE A 176 -26.28 8.82 12.45
CA PHE A 176 -25.94 7.81 11.45
C PHE A 176 -27.04 7.65 10.39
N ARG A 177 -28.33 7.78 10.76
CA ARG A 177 -29.45 7.81 9.82
C ARG A 177 -29.24 8.88 8.76
N GLU A 178 -28.85 10.07 9.16
CA GLU A 178 -28.56 11.15 8.23
C GLU A 178 -27.31 10.89 7.36
N GLN A 179 -26.27 10.22 7.89
CA GLN A 179 -25.13 9.78 7.07
C GLN A 179 -25.55 8.77 5.99
N LEU A 180 -26.45 7.83 6.30
CA LEU A 180 -27.00 6.89 5.31
C LEU A 180 -27.76 7.63 4.21
N ILE A 181 -28.52 8.67 4.55
CA ILE A 181 -29.24 9.50 3.57
C ILE A 181 -28.26 10.22 2.65
N GLU A 182 -27.18 10.77 3.19
CA GLU A 182 -26.15 11.42 2.39
C GLU A 182 -25.44 10.43 1.46
N LEU A 183 -25.10 9.23 1.96
CA LEU A 183 -24.55 8.13 1.17
C LEU A 183 -25.52 7.71 0.05
N TRP A 184 -26.83 7.67 0.33
CA TRP A 184 -27.87 7.41 -0.67
C TRP A 184 -27.92 8.49 -1.76
N GLN A 185 -27.56 9.73 -1.47
CA GLN A 185 -27.49 10.79 -2.48
C GLN A 185 -26.17 10.78 -3.27
N GLY A 186 -25.25 9.86 -2.95
CA GLY A 186 -23.93 9.78 -3.57
C GLY A 186 -22.90 10.72 -2.95
N ASN A 187 -23.24 11.39 -1.85
CA ASN A 187 -22.30 12.21 -1.12
C ASN A 187 -21.44 11.31 -0.22
N ILE A 188 -20.13 11.33 -0.42
CA ILE A 188 -19.16 10.46 0.30
C ILE A 188 -18.22 11.24 1.22
N HIS A 189 -18.34 12.56 1.28
CA HIS A 189 -17.54 13.43 2.13
C HIS A 189 -18.45 14.27 3.01
N HIS A 190 -18.35 14.05 4.32
CA HIS A 190 -19.20 14.67 5.32
C HIS A 190 -18.37 15.22 6.46
N LYS A 191 -18.73 16.41 6.92
CA LYS A 191 -18.18 17.01 8.13
C LYS A 191 -19.34 17.34 9.04
N ARG A 192 -19.38 16.71 10.21
CA ARG A 192 -20.32 17.03 11.27
C ARG A 192 -19.52 17.35 12.52
N GLU A 193 -19.84 18.46 13.16
CA GLU A 193 -19.36 18.75 14.50
C GLU A 193 -20.20 17.88 15.44
N ALA A 194 -19.53 17.02 16.20
CA ALA A 194 -20.16 16.21 17.24
C ALA A 194 -20.30 17.02 18.53
#